data_AF-A0A077DBM4-F1
#
_entry.id   AF-A0A077DBM4-F1
#
_cell.length_a   1.000
_cell.length_b   1.000
_cell.length_c   1.000
_cell.angle_alpha   90.00
_cell.angle_beta   90.00
_cell.angle_gamma   90.00
#
_symmetry.space_group_name_H-M   'P 1'
#
loop_
_entity.id
_entity.type
_entity.pdbx_description
1 polymer ?
#
loop_
_entity_poly.entity_id
_entity_poly.type
_entity_poly.pdbx_seq_one_letter_code
_entity_poly.pdbx_strand_id
1 'polypeptide(L)'
;MLSEADKSLKRQMLILYIAYIGVLTMGSFIFLIVAYFMRRKMKETILESHINWFITTVWQVLAFTFLAQFLMSSFVPNDASVESLVSSNSFSMMILAMFLMLLYSGVRCAQGILRLSNNEPME
;
A
#
# COMPACT_ATOMS: atom_id res chain seq x y z
N MET A 1 -6.82 16.06 -27.32
CA MET A 1 -5.55 15.30 -27.14
C MET A 1 -4.98 15.68 -25.79
N LEU A 2 -4.69 14.71 -24.91
CA LEU A 2 -3.96 14.99 -23.67
C LEU A 2 -2.60 15.61 -24.01
N SER A 3 -2.17 16.63 -23.26
CA SER A 3 -0.87 17.25 -23.48
C SER A 3 0.25 16.22 -23.23
N GLU A 4 1.44 16.43 -23.83
CA GLU A 4 2.60 15.55 -23.56
C GLU A 4 2.96 15.50 -22.06
N ALA A 5 2.68 16.60 -21.33
CA ALA A 5 2.81 16.65 -19.88
C ALA A 5 1.86 15.68 -19.18
N ASP A 6 0.58 15.63 -19.58
CA ASP A 6 -0.42 14.74 -18.99
C ASP A 6 -0.09 13.25 -19.22
N LYS A 7 0.39 12.91 -20.42
CA LYS A 7 0.84 11.54 -20.73
C LYS A 7 2.02 11.13 -19.84
N SER A 8 2.95 12.05 -19.59
CA SER A 8 4.11 11.80 -18.73
C SER A 8 3.69 11.55 -17.27
N LEU A 9 2.70 12.30 -16.77
CA LEU A 9 2.17 12.14 -15.41
C LEU A 9 1.37 10.84 -15.27
N LYS A 10 0.56 10.48 -16.28
CA LYS A 10 -0.16 9.21 -16.32
C LYS A 10 0.80 8.01 -16.27
N ARG A 11 1.90 8.07 -17.03
CA ARG A 11 2.96 7.05 -17.01
C ARG A 11 3.62 6.96 -15.62
N GLN A 12 3.91 8.10 -15.00
CA GLN A 12 4.47 8.13 -13.64
C GLN A 12 3.52 7.50 -12.60
N MET A 13 2.22 7.76 -12.69
CA MET A 13 1.22 7.14 -11.81
C MET A 13 1.12 5.62 -12.03
N LEU A 14 1.18 5.17 -13.28
CA LEU A 14 1.21 3.74 -13.60
C LEU A 14 2.45 3.05 -13.00
N ILE A 15 3.62 3.68 -13.12
CA ILE A 15 4.86 3.19 -12.51
C ILE A 15 4.71 3.11 -11.00
N LEU A 16 4.13 4.12 -10.35
CA LEU A 16 3.87 4.09 -8.91
C LEU A 16 2.98 2.91 -8.50
N TYR A 17 1.89 2.65 -9.23
CA TYR A 17 1.01 1.51 -8.93
C TYR A 17 1.73 0.16 -9.09
N ILE A 18 2.49 -0.03 -10.17
CA ILE A 18 3.22 -1.29 -10.43
C ILE A 18 4.35 -1.48 -9.41
N ALA A 19 5.13 -0.43 -9.17
CA ALA A 19 6.26 -0.48 -8.26
C ALA A 19 5.82 -0.70 -6.80
N TYR A 20 4.64 -0.19 -6.42
CA TYR A 20 4.09 -0.39 -5.08
C TYR A 20 3.78 -1.87 -4.81
N ILE A 21 3.19 -2.59 -5.78
CA ILE A 21 2.92 -4.03 -5.64
C ILE A 21 4.21 -4.81 -5.39
N GLY A 22 5.30 -4.46 -6.08
CA GLY A 22 6.59 -5.15 -5.96
C GLY A 22 7.37 -4.89 -4.66
N VAL A 23 7.05 -3.82 -3.91
CA VAL A 23 7.83 -3.35 -2.76
C VAL A 23 7.05 -3.40 -1.44
N LEU A 24 5.83 -3.97 -1.45
CA LEU A 24 4.99 -4.15 -0.26
C LEU A 24 5.69 -4.82 0.93
N THR A 25 6.79 -5.53 0.68
CA THR A 25 7.57 -6.28 1.67
C THR A 25 8.81 -5.55 2.20
N MET A 26 9.23 -4.41 1.62
CA MET A 26 10.57 -3.84 1.88
C MET A 26 10.62 -2.34 2.17
N GLY A 27 9.53 -1.56 2.06
CA GLY A 27 9.62 -0.13 2.40
C GLY A 27 8.43 0.76 2.00
N SER A 28 7.29 0.58 2.66
CA SER A 28 6.09 1.42 2.46
C SER A 28 6.34 2.92 2.70
N PHE A 29 7.31 3.28 3.55
CA PHE A 29 7.67 4.67 3.83
C PHE A 29 8.28 5.41 2.64
N ILE A 30 9.14 4.76 1.85
CA ILE A 30 9.77 5.39 0.68
C ILE A 30 8.70 5.75 -0.35
N PHE A 31 7.76 4.84 -0.59
CA PHE A 31 6.62 5.09 -1.48
C PHE A 31 5.73 6.23 -0.99
N LEU A 32 5.53 6.33 0.31
CA LEU A 32 4.78 7.42 0.90
C LEU A 32 5.45 8.77 0.60
N ILE A 33 6.77 8.87 0.84
CA ILE A 33 7.57 10.07 0.56
C ILE A 33 7.46 10.45 -0.93
N VAL A 34 7.71 9.49 -1.83
CA VAL A 34 7.61 9.71 -3.27
C VAL A 34 6.20 10.17 -3.65
N ALA A 35 5.16 9.54 -3.10
CA ALA A 35 3.78 9.89 -3.41
C ALA A 35 3.44 11.33 -2.97
N TYR A 36 3.91 11.78 -1.81
CA TYR A 36 3.74 13.17 -1.36
C TYR A 36 4.47 14.18 -2.24
N PHE A 37 5.67 13.85 -2.74
CA PHE A 37 6.36 14.69 -3.72
C PHE A 37 5.59 14.75 -5.05
N MET A 38 5.08 13.61 -5.51
CA MET A 38 4.35 13.50 -6.77
C MET A 38 2.97 14.17 -6.72
N ARG A 39 2.34 14.19 -5.54
CA ARG A 39 1.09 14.91 -5.30
C ARG A 39 1.17 16.37 -5.72
N ARG A 40 2.30 17.04 -5.46
CA ARG A 40 2.50 18.45 -5.86
C ARG A 40 2.48 18.64 -7.38
N LYS A 41 2.92 17.64 -8.15
CA LYS A 41 2.95 17.67 -9.62
C LYS A 41 1.62 17.30 -10.26
N MET A 42 0.77 16.58 -9.53
CA MET A 42 -0.53 16.07 -10.03
C MET A 42 -1.72 16.93 -9.61
N LYS A 43 -1.50 18.01 -8.86
CA LYS A 43 -2.54 18.96 -8.45
C LYS A 43 -3.31 19.50 -9.66
N GLU A 44 -4.62 19.69 -9.48
CA GLU A 44 -5.55 20.23 -10.49
C GLU A 44 -5.69 19.33 -11.74
N THR A 45 -5.21 18.08 -11.66
CA THR A 45 -5.39 17.06 -12.69
C THR A 45 -6.27 15.92 -12.18
N ILE A 46 -6.80 15.10 -13.08
CA ILE A 46 -7.53 13.87 -12.72
C ILE A 46 -6.66 12.94 -11.85
N LEU A 47 -5.33 13.00 -12.02
CA LEU A 47 -4.35 12.22 -11.27
C LEU A 47 -4.24 12.64 -9.80
N GLU A 48 -4.75 13.81 -9.41
CA GLU A 48 -4.81 14.23 -8.01
C GLU A 48 -5.65 13.24 -7.18
N SER A 49 -6.77 12.77 -7.74
CA SER A 49 -7.60 11.75 -7.10
C SER A 49 -6.83 10.43 -6.94
N HIS A 50 -6.12 10.01 -7.99
CA HIS A 50 -5.30 8.80 -7.99
C HIS A 50 -4.19 8.82 -6.94
N ILE A 51 -3.44 9.92 -6.86
CA ILE A 51 -2.32 10.03 -5.91
C ILE A 51 -2.82 10.16 -4.47
N ASN A 52 -3.92 10.88 -4.22
CA ASN A 52 -4.53 10.96 -2.89
C ASN A 52 -5.02 9.58 -2.43
N TRP A 53 -5.73 8.88 -3.31
CA TRP A 53 -6.22 7.53 -3.04
C TRP A 53 -5.09 6.52 -2.81
N PHE A 54 -3.99 6.65 -3.57
CA PHE A 54 -2.78 5.85 -3.39
C PHE A 54 -2.18 6.12 -2.00
N ILE A 55 -1.97 7.39 -1.63
CA ILE A 55 -1.45 7.77 -0.30
C ILE A 55 -2.31 7.19 0.83
N THR A 56 -3.64 7.29 0.74
CA THR A 56 -4.55 6.70 1.73
C THR A 56 -4.37 5.19 1.83
N THR A 57 -4.23 4.50 0.70
CA THR A 57 -4.02 3.04 0.66
C THR A 57 -2.70 2.65 1.32
N VAL A 58 -1.62 3.40 1.07
CA VAL A 58 -0.32 3.16 1.72
C VAL A 58 -0.42 3.37 3.24
N TRP A 59 -1.13 4.42 3.69
CA TRP A 59 -1.37 4.66 5.11
C TRP A 59 -2.21 3.57 5.77
N GLN A 60 -3.24 3.06 5.09
CA GLN A 60 -4.05 1.94 5.59
C GLN A 60 -3.18 0.70 5.81
N VAL A 61 -2.36 0.34 4.82
CA VAL A 61 -1.44 -0.81 4.92
C VAL A 61 -0.44 -0.62 6.07
N LEU A 62 0.15 0.57 6.20
CA LEU A 62 1.03 0.90 7.32
C LEU A 62 0.31 0.77 8.68
N ALA A 63 -0.89 1.33 8.79
CA ALA A 63 -1.68 1.27 10.02
C ALA A 63 -2.01 -0.19 10.40
N PHE A 64 -2.44 -1.02 9.44
CA PHE A 64 -2.68 -2.44 9.68
C PHE A 64 -1.40 -3.19 10.08
N THR A 65 -0.27 -2.85 9.47
CA THR A 65 1.03 -3.47 9.80
C THR A 65 1.42 -3.16 11.25
N PHE A 66 1.35 -1.88 11.66
CA PHE A 66 1.67 -1.48 13.03
C PHE A 66 0.67 -2.06 14.04
N LEU A 67 -0.63 -2.08 13.71
CA LEU A 67 -1.66 -2.66 14.56
C LEU A 67 -1.44 -4.16 14.76
N ALA A 68 -1.12 -4.90 13.69
CA ALA A 68 -0.82 -6.32 13.79
C ALA A 68 0.40 -6.59 14.69
N GLN A 69 1.49 -5.82 14.51
CA GLN A 69 2.68 -5.95 15.35
C GLN A 69 2.39 -5.66 16.83
N PHE A 70 1.63 -4.60 17.10
CA PHE A 70 1.23 -4.22 18.46
C PHE A 70 0.40 -5.32 19.12
N LEU A 71 -0.62 -5.83 18.43
CA LEU A 71 -1.47 -6.91 18.93
C LEU A 71 -0.64 -8.17 19.21
N MET A 72 0.25 -8.57 18.30
CA MET A 72 1.11 -9.74 18.50
C MET A 72 2.03 -9.61 19.71
N SER A 73 2.64 -8.43 19.90
CA SER A 73 3.52 -8.19 21.05
C SER A 73 2.79 -8.17 22.39
N SER A 74 1.47 -7.96 22.41
CA SER A 74 0.68 -7.78 23.63
C SER A 74 0.25 -9.10 24.29
N PHE A 75 0.45 -10.26 23.64
CA PHE A 75 -0.06 -11.56 24.11
C PHE A 75 1.04 -12.61 24.41
N VAL A 76 2.28 -12.20 24.69
CA VAL A 76 3.38 -13.15 25.01
C VAL A 76 3.28 -13.61 26.48
N PRO A 77 3.06 -14.91 26.76
CA PRO A 77 2.99 -15.44 28.12
C PRO A 77 4.40 -15.64 28.70
N ASN A 78 4.56 -15.56 30.03
CA ASN A 78 5.84 -15.73 30.72
C ASN A 78 6.31 -17.19 30.89
N ASP A 79 5.55 -18.16 30.38
CA ASP A 79 5.82 -19.59 30.54
C ASP A 79 6.47 -20.16 29.27
N ALA A 80 7.69 -20.69 29.38
CA ALA A 80 8.50 -21.14 28.23
C ALA A 80 7.81 -22.19 27.32
N SER A 81 6.96 -23.07 27.86
CA SER A 81 6.19 -24.03 27.05
C SER A 81 5.10 -23.34 26.22
N VAL A 82 4.51 -22.28 26.77
CA VAL A 82 3.47 -21.47 26.11
C VAL A 82 4.12 -20.50 25.12
N GLU A 83 5.33 -20.00 25.39
CA GLU A 83 6.12 -19.17 24.45
C GLU A 83 6.41 -19.90 23.12
N SER A 84 6.75 -21.20 23.17
CA SER A 84 7.00 -21.98 21.95
C SER A 84 5.74 -22.17 21.08
N LEU A 85 4.58 -22.34 21.72
CA LEU A 85 3.29 -22.46 21.03
C LEU A 85 2.81 -21.10 20.50
N VAL A 86 3.02 -20.03 21.27
CA VAL A 86 2.66 -18.67 20.88
C VAL A 86 3.55 -18.17 19.74
N SER A 87 4.85 -18.49 19.73
CA SER A 87 5.77 -18.08 18.67
C SER A 87 5.46 -18.75 17.32
N SER A 88 5.17 -20.06 17.30
CA SER A 88 4.77 -20.78 16.08
C SER A 88 3.41 -20.32 15.55
N ASN A 89 2.44 -20.07 16.43
CA ASN A 89 1.14 -19.51 16.05
C ASN A 89 1.26 -18.06 15.53
N SER A 90 2.08 -17.23 16.19
CA SER A 90 2.35 -15.84 15.78
C SER A 90 3.00 -15.77 14.41
N PHE A 91 3.93 -16.68 14.11
CA PHE A 91 4.58 -16.75 12.80
C PHE A 91 3.59 -17.08 11.67
N SER A 92 2.72 -18.07 11.90
CA SER A 92 1.70 -18.48 10.93
C SER A 92 0.68 -17.37 10.67
N MET A 93 0.26 -16.68 11.73
CA MET A 93 -0.65 -15.52 11.64
C MET A 93 0.01 -14.30 10.97
N MET A 94 1.31 -14.09 11.14
CA MET A 94 2.06 -13.05 10.44
C MET A 94 2.10 -13.31 8.94
N ILE A 95 2.38 -14.55 8.52
CA ILE A 95 2.33 -14.94 7.10
C ILE A 95 0.93 -14.71 6.52
N LEU A 96 -0.12 -15.11 7.24
CA LEU A 96 -1.49 -14.90 6.81
C LEU A 96 -1.82 -13.40 6.68
N ALA A 97 -1.42 -12.59 7.66
CA ALA A 97 -1.62 -11.14 7.63
C ALA A 97 -0.89 -10.48 6.45
N MET A 98 0.36 -10.89 6.18
CA MET A 98 1.12 -10.42 5.01
C MET A 98 0.43 -10.81 3.70
N PHE A 99 -0.09 -12.04 3.60
CA PHE A 99 -0.82 -12.49 2.42
C PHE A 99 -2.12 -11.71 2.20
N LEU A 100 -2.89 -11.47 3.25
CA LEU A 100 -4.11 -10.64 3.19
C LEU A 100 -3.80 -9.20 2.79
N MET A 101 -2.72 -8.61 3.32
CA MET A 101 -2.27 -7.26 2.93
C MET A 101 -1.80 -7.19 1.48
N LEU A 102 -1.15 -8.25 0.98
CA LEU A 102 -0.77 -8.36 -0.42
C LEU A 102 -2.01 -8.41 -1.33
N LEU A 103 -3.00 -9.25 -0.99
CA LEU A 103 -4.25 -9.33 -1.74
C LEU A 103 -5.01 -8.00 -1.73
N TYR A 104 -5.16 -7.39 -0.55
CA TYR A 104 -5.80 -6.08 -0.40
C TYR A 104 -5.15 -5.02 -1.29
N SER A 105 -3.82 -4.93 -1.22
CA SER A 105 -3.07 -3.93 -1.99
C SER A 105 -3.10 -4.22 -3.49
N GLY A 106 -3.03 -5.49 -3.89
CA GLY A 106 -3.14 -5.90 -5.28
C GLY A 106 -4.51 -5.54 -5.89
N VAL A 107 -5.61 -5.85 -5.18
CA VAL A 107 -6.97 -5.48 -5.61
C VAL A 107 -7.10 -3.96 -5.76
N ARG A 108 -6.59 -3.21 -4.78
CA ARG A 108 -6.58 -1.75 -4.82
C ARG A 108 -5.77 -1.25 -6.04
N CYS A 109 -4.54 -1.68 -6.22
CA CYS A 109 -3.75 -1.27 -7.38
C CYS A 109 -4.43 -1.62 -8.71
N ALA A 110 -5.06 -2.79 -8.83
CA ALA A 110 -5.81 -3.16 -10.03
C ALA A 110 -6.98 -2.18 -10.30
N GLN A 111 -7.75 -1.80 -9.28
CA GLN A 111 -8.80 -0.78 -9.40
C GLN A 111 -8.23 0.57 -9.86
N GLY A 112 -7.09 0.98 -9.27
CA GLY A 112 -6.39 2.21 -9.64
C GLY A 112 -5.94 2.22 -11.09
N ILE A 113 -5.36 1.11 -11.57
CA ILE A 113 -4.90 0.96 -12.96
C ILE A 113 -6.08 0.95 -13.94
N LEU A 114 -7.18 0.27 -13.61
CA LEU A 114 -8.38 0.21 -14.46
C LEU A 114 -8.99 1.60 -14.67
N ARG A 115 -9.23 2.34 -13.58
CA ARG A 115 -9.76 3.73 -13.66
C ARG A 115 -8.78 4.67 -14.36
N LEU A 116 -7.47 4.51 -14.09
CA LEU A 116 -6.43 5.28 -14.78
C LEU A 116 -6.44 5.01 -16.30
N SER A 117 -6.63 3.75 -16.71
CA SER A 117 -6.77 3.37 -18.11
C SER A 117 -7.98 4.07 -18.76
N ASN A 118 -9.11 4.09 -18.06
CA ASN A 118 -10.36 4.73 -18.49
C ASN A 118 -10.33 6.27 -18.41
N ASN A 119 -9.27 6.89 -17.88
CA ASN A 119 -9.20 8.33 -17.55
C ASN A 119 -10.31 8.80 -16.57
N GLU A 120 -10.72 7.91 -15.68
CA GLU A 120 -11.72 8.19 -14.65
C GLU A 120 -11.02 8.55 -13.33
N PRO A 121 -11.55 9.48 -12.53
CA PRO A 121 -11.00 9.77 -11.22
C PRO A 121 -11.20 8.61 -10.23
N MET A 122 -10.35 8.57 -9.20
CA MET A 122 -10.56 7.70 -8.04
C MET A 122 -11.59 8.31 -7.10
N GLU A 123 -12.44 7.45 -6.55
CA GLU A 123 -13.39 7.75 -5.48
C GLU A 123 -12.85 7.21 -4.15
#